data_AF-A0A6G8ZLZ5-F1
#
_entry.id   AF-A0A6G8ZLZ5-F1
#
_cell.length_a   1.000
_cell.length_b   1.000
_cell.length_c   1.000
_cell.angle_alpha   90.00
_cell.angle_beta   90.00
_cell.angle_gamma   90.00
#
_symmetry.space_group_name_H-M   'P 1'
#
loop_
_entity.id
_entity.type
_entity.pdbx_description
1 polymer ?
#
loop_
_entity_poly.entity_id
_entity_poly.type
_entity_poly.pdbx_seq_one_letter_code
_entity_poly.pdbx_strand_id
1 'polypeptide(L)'
;MSRDQNDSITPTPRERELMMLIARGLQNKNIAYELKISENTVRAHIGNIMRKYRLQNRTQIAIAFALHAAPLSLRRDLARADRHPPAPKPAQASAQNPGVQTAPD
;
A
#
# COMPACT_ATOMS: atom_id res chain seq x y z
N MET A 1 -12.52 8.81 -31.54
CA MET A 1 -11.97 7.45 -31.57
C MET A 1 -11.75 6.99 -30.15
N SER A 2 -12.78 6.37 -29.59
CA SER A 2 -12.84 5.83 -28.24
C SER A 2 -12.26 4.42 -28.24
N ARG A 3 -11.37 4.12 -27.28
CA ARG A 3 -11.12 2.77 -26.76
C ARG A 3 -10.30 2.89 -25.48
N ASP A 4 -11.02 2.75 -24.36
CA ASP A 4 -10.59 2.21 -23.07
C ASP A 4 -9.08 2.00 -22.84
N GLN A 5 -8.34 3.05 -22.49
CA GLN A 5 -6.99 2.95 -21.89
C GLN A 5 -7.07 2.73 -20.37
N ASN A 6 -8.01 1.90 -19.92
CA ASN A 6 -7.88 1.33 -18.59
C ASN A 6 -6.84 0.20 -18.69
N ASP A 7 -5.56 0.58 -18.63
CA ASP A 7 -4.36 -0.26 -18.64
C ASP A 7 -4.57 -1.44 -17.68
N SER A 8 -5.11 -2.53 -18.22
CA SER A 8 -5.42 -3.72 -17.45
C SER A 8 -4.08 -4.38 -17.13
N ILE A 9 -3.62 -4.23 -15.89
CA ILE A 9 -2.40 -4.88 -15.40
C ILE A 9 -2.64 -6.38 -15.41
N THR A 10 -2.34 -7.01 -16.55
CA THR A 10 -2.38 -8.46 -16.74
C THR A 10 -0.93 -8.95 -16.85
N PRO A 11 -0.33 -9.40 -15.75
CA PRO A 11 1.03 -9.93 -15.77
C PRO A 11 1.07 -11.31 -16.40
N THR A 12 2.14 -11.58 -17.17
CA THR A 12 2.50 -12.95 -17.57
C THR A 12 2.76 -13.81 -16.33
N PRO A 13 2.78 -15.15 -16.42
CA PRO A 13 3.04 -16.02 -15.27
C PRO A 13 4.35 -15.68 -14.55
N ARG A 14 5.42 -15.39 -15.29
CA ARG A 14 6.72 -15.05 -14.72
C ARG A 14 6.74 -13.65 -14.09
N GLU A 15 6.08 -12.67 -14.72
CA GLU A 15 5.92 -11.34 -14.12
C GLU A 15 5.08 -11.42 -12.84
N ARG A 16 4.00 -12.21 -12.85
CA ARG A 16 3.12 -12.40 -11.69
C ARG A 16 3.89 -12.99 -10.51
N GLU A 17 4.69 -14.01 -10.76
CA GLU A 17 5.55 -14.64 -9.75
C GLU A 17 6.52 -13.63 -9.14
N LEU A 18 7.20 -12.85 -9.97
CA LEU A 18 8.11 -11.81 -9.51
C LEU A 18 7.38 -10.70 -8.73
N MET A 19 6.25 -10.21 -9.23
CA MET A 19 5.43 -9.20 -8.57
C MET A 19 4.90 -9.68 -7.21
N MET A 20 4.53 -10.95 -7.09
CA MET A 20 4.11 -11.57 -5.83
C MET A 20 5.25 -11.57 -4.81
N LEU A 21 6.45 -11.98 -5.19
CA LEU A 21 7.60 -11.98 -4.27
C LEU A 21 8.00 -10.55 -3.85
N ILE A 22 7.84 -9.58 -4.76
CA ILE A 22 7.99 -8.16 -4.44
C ILE A 22 6.95 -7.70 -3.42
N ALA A 23 5.68 -8.08 -3.59
CA ALA A 23 4.60 -7.74 -2.67
C ALA A 23 4.77 -8.36 -1.29
N ARG A 24 5.43 -9.52 -1.20
CA ARG A 24 5.84 -10.15 0.06
C ARG A 24 7.03 -9.45 0.75
N GLY A 25 7.62 -8.43 0.12
CA GLY A 25 8.72 -7.65 0.70
C GLY A 25 10.11 -8.30 0.57
N LEU A 26 10.28 -9.35 -0.25
CA LEU A 26 11.57 -10.03 -0.39
C LEU A 26 12.61 -9.12 -1.04
N GLN A 27 13.87 -9.18 -0.61
CA GLN A 27 14.97 -8.48 -1.29
C GLN A 27 15.33 -9.12 -2.64
N ASN A 28 15.99 -8.39 -3.54
CA ASN A 28 16.35 -8.90 -4.87
C ASN A 28 17.20 -10.19 -4.80
N LYS A 29 18.12 -10.27 -3.83
CA LYS A 29 18.93 -11.48 -3.58
C LYS A 29 18.06 -12.71 -3.26
N ASN A 30 17.04 -12.54 -2.43
CA ASN A 30 16.14 -13.63 -2.05
C ASN A 30 15.23 -14.02 -3.22
N ILE A 31 14.74 -13.05 -3.98
CA ILE A 31 13.99 -13.31 -5.21
C ILE A 31 14.84 -14.08 -6.23
N ALA A 32 16.10 -13.69 -6.39
CA ALA A 32 17.04 -14.36 -7.30
C ALA A 32 17.22 -15.83 -6.92
N TYR A 33 17.35 -16.11 -5.62
CA TYR A 33 17.43 -17.47 -5.08
C TYR A 33 16.15 -18.28 -5.35
N GLU A 34 14.97 -17.74 -5.00
CA GLU A 34 13.66 -18.39 -5.21
C GLU A 34 13.43 -18.73 -6.69
N LEU A 35 13.76 -17.78 -7.58
CA LEU A 35 13.52 -17.90 -9.01
C LEU A 35 14.65 -18.59 -9.78
N LYS A 36 15.74 -18.99 -9.10
CA LYS A 36 16.96 -19.60 -9.67
C LYS A 36 17.57 -18.78 -10.82
N ILE A 37 17.66 -17.46 -10.64
CA ILE A 37 18.24 -16.51 -11.60
C ILE A 37 19.23 -15.57 -10.90
N SER A 38 19.97 -14.75 -11.66
CA SER A 38 20.88 -13.77 -11.06
C SER A 38 20.12 -12.56 -10.49
N GLU A 39 20.69 -11.89 -9.48
CA GLU A 39 20.12 -10.64 -8.95
C GLU A 39 20.07 -9.53 -10.00
N ASN A 40 21.02 -9.51 -10.95
CA ASN A 40 20.99 -8.58 -12.07
C ASN A 40 19.79 -8.85 -12.99
N THR A 41 19.48 -10.12 -13.25
CA THR A 41 18.29 -10.55 -14.00
C THR A 41 17.01 -10.10 -13.29
N VAL A 42 16.95 -10.20 -11.95
CA VAL A 42 15.82 -9.67 -11.16
C VAL A 42 15.67 -8.16 -11.37
N ARG A 43 16.76 -7.37 -11.27
CA ARG A 43 16.73 -5.93 -11.50
C ARG A 43 16.21 -5.58 -12.90
N ALA A 44 16.69 -6.30 -13.92
CA ALA A 44 16.24 -6.12 -15.31
C ALA A 44 14.74 -6.42 -15.46
N HIS A 45 14.25 -7.51 -14.86
CA HIS A 45 12.83 -7.84 -14.88
C HIS A 45 11.97 -6.79 -14.15
N ILE A 46 12.42 -6.29 -13.00
CA ILE A 46 11.74 -5.18 -12.29
C ILE A 46 11.67 -3.94 -13.19
N GLY A 47 12.77 -3.58 -13.85
CA GLY A 47 12.80 -2.47 -14.81
C GLY A 47 11.82 -2.65 -15.97
N ASN A 48 11.73 -3.87 -16.52
CA ASN A 48 10.78 -4.19 -17.58
C ASN A 48 9.33 -4.08 -17.11
N ILE A 49 9.00 -4.59 -15.92
CA ILE A 49 7.66 -4.48 -15.31
C ILE A 49 7.31 -3.01 -15.12
N MET A 50 8.22 -2.20 -14.56
CA MET A 50 7.98 -0.77 -14.34
C MET A 50 7.68 -0.04 -15.64
N ARG A 51 8.50 -0.25 -16.69
CA ARG A 51 8.23 0.37 -18.00
C ARG A 51 6.93 -0.10 -18.62
N LYS A 52 6.65 -1.41 -18.56
CA LYS A 52 5.46 -2.03 -19.18
C LYS A 52 4.16 -1.51 -18.57
N TYR A 53 4.13 -1.36 -17.24
CA TYR A 53 2.93 -0.94 -16.51
C TYR A 53 2.99 0.52 -16.03
N ARG A 54 3.92 1.32 -16.56
CA ARG A 54 4.12 2.74 -16.23
C ARG A 54 4.30 3.03 -14.73
N LEU A 55 4.90 2.09 -14.00
CA LEU A 55 5.16 2.21 -12.57
C LEU A 55 6.51 2.90 -12.35
N GLN A 56 6.60 3.68 -11.27
CA GLN A 56 7.77 4.49 -10.95
C GLN A 56 8.69 3.83 -9.93
N ASN A 57 8.16 2.94 -9.09
CA ASN A 57 8.94 2.30 -8.06
C ASN A 57 8.43 0.90 -7.72
N ARG A 58 9.27 0.15 -7.00
CA ARG A 58 8.98 -1.20 -6.53
C ARG A 58 7.71 -1.27 -5.66
N THR A 59 7.45 -0.26 -4.85
CA THR A 59 6.25 -0.21 -4.01
C THR A 59 4.99 -0.18 -4.86
N GLN A 60 4.98 0.57 -5.96
CA GLN A 60 3.88 0.57 -6.91
C GLN A 60 3.67 -0.81 -7.57
N ILE A 61 4.73 -1.59 -7.79
CA ILE A 61 4.60 -2.99 -8.26
C ILE A 61 3.85 -3.85 -7.23
N ALA A 62 4.20 -3.72 -5.95
CA ALA A 62 3.53 -4.45 -4.87
C ALA A 62 2.04 -4.08 -4.77
N ILE A 63 1.73 -2.77 -4.82
CA ILE A 63 0.35 -2.26 -4.79
C ILE A 63 -0.43 -2.76 -6.01
N ALA A 64 0.15 -2.67 -7.21
CA ALA A 64 -0.47 -3.14 -8.44
C ALA A 64 -0.83 -4.63 -8.38
N PHE A 65 0.08 -5.45 -7.84
CA PHE A 65 -0.18 -6.87 -7.62
C PHE A 65 -1.33 -7.09 -6.63
N ALA A 66 -1.31 -6.41 -5.48
CA ALA A 66 -2.35 -6.55 -4.46
C ALA A 66 -3.73 -6.15 -4.99
N LEU A 67 -3.82 -5.06 -5.75
CA LEU A 67 -5.08 -4.62 -6.37
C LEU A 67 -5.58 -5.62 -7.42
N HIS A 68 -4.70 -6.27 -8.17
CA HIS A 68 -5.07 -7.29 -9.14
C HIS A 68 -5.49 -8.62 -8.48
N ALA A 69 -4.83 -8.98 -7.37
CA ALA A 69 -5.10 -10.23 -6.64
C ALA A 69 -6.29 -10.14 -5.67
N ALA A 70 -6.64 -8.92 -5.22
CA ALA A 70 -7.73 -8.72 -4.26
C ALA A 70 -9.10 -9.01 -4.90
N PRO A 71 -9.99 -9.74 -4.20
CA PRO A 71 -11.37 -9.88 -4.64
C PRO A 71 -12.07 -8.51 -4.65
N LEU A 72 -12.96 -8.34 -5.62
CA LEU A 72 -13.68 -7.11 -5.96
C LEU A 72 -14.45 -6.54 -4.76
N SER A 73 -14.85 -7.41 -3.82
CA SER A 73 -15.50 -7.07 -2.55
C SER A 73 -14.61 -6.17 -1.68
N LEU A 74 -13.32 -6.47 -1.56
CA LEU A 74 -12.38 -5.72 -0.72
C LEU A 74 -12.15 -4.28 -1.21
N ARG A 75 -12.29 -4.04 -2.53
CA ARG A 75 -12.17 -2.69 -3.12
C ARG A 75 -13.30 -1.74 -2.68
N ARG A 76 -14.50 -2.27 -2.38
CA ARG A 76 -15.65 -1.45 -1.93
C ARG A 76 -15.56 -1.08 -0.45
N ASP A 77 -14.94 -1.93 0.36
CA ASP A 77 -14.83 -1.70 1.80
C ASP A 77 -13.76 -0.64 2.14
N LEU A 78 -12.65 -0.61 1.41
CA LEU A 78 -11.63 0.45 1.56
C LEU A 78 -12.17 1.83 1.19
N ALA A 79 -13.03 1.93 0.16
CA ALA A 79 -13.69 3.18 -0.20
C ALA A 79 -14.73 3.66 0.84
N ARG A 80 -15.20 2.77 1.73
CA ARG A 80 -16.11 3.14 2.84
C ARG A 80 -15.38 3.57 4.10
N ALA A 81 -14.11 3.19 4.28
CA ALA A 81 -13.33 3.51 5.48
C ALA A 81 -13.05 5.01 5.65
N ASP A 82 -13.07 5.79 4.57
CA ASP A 82 -13.01 7.27 4.60
C ASP A 82 -14.29 7.94 5.16
N ARG A 83 -15.34 7.17 5.48
CA ARG A 83 -16.53 7.69 6.19
C ARG A 83 -16.43 7.53 7.71
N HIS A 84 -15.23 7.53 8.27
CA HIS A 84 -15.06 7.71 9.71
C HIS A 84 -15.30 9.19 10.04
N PRO A 85 -16.34 9.57 10.81
CA PRO A 85 -16.47 10.94 11.28
C PRO A 85 -15.20 11.31 12.06
N PRO A 86 -14.66 12.54 11.93
CA PRO A 86 -13.51 12.95 12.71
C PRO A 86 -13.83 12.73 14.19
N ALA A 87 -12.94 12.03 14.90
CA ALA A 87 -13.08 11.76 16.32
C ALA A 87 -13.42 13.06 17.07
N PRO A 88 -14.36 13.04 18.03
CA PRO A 88 -14.69 14.24 18.79
C PRO A 88 -13.41 14.75 19.47
N LYS A 89 -13.04 16.00 19.20
CA LYS A 89 -11.92 16.65 19.88
C LYS A 89 -12.17 16.56 21.39
N PRO A 90 -11.15 16.22 22.21
CA PRO A 90 -11.34 16.23 23.66
C PRO A 90 -11.79 17.62 24.08
N ALA A 91 -12.99 17.69 24.67
CA ALA A 91 -13.55 18.89 25.23
C ALA A 91 -12.52 19.46 26.23
N GLN A 92 -12.13 20.71 26.04
CA GLN A 92 -11.33 21.45 27.00
C GLN A 92 -12.19 21.64 28.26
N ALA A 93 -12.13 20.65 29.15
CA ALA A 93 -12.62 20.77 30.51
C ALA A 93 -11.59 21.62 31.29
N SER A 94 -11.64 22.94 31.10
CA SER A 94 -11.09 23.87 32.09
C SER A 94 -12.06 23.88 33.27
N ALA A 95 -11.92 22.88 34.14
CA ALA A 95 -12.58 22.86 35.44
C ALA A 95 -12.01 24.02 36.27
N GLN A 96 -12.89 24.92 36.68
CA GLN A 96 -12.66 25.86 37.78
C GLN A 96 -12.17 25.08 39.01
N ASN A 97 -11.01 25.46 39.55
CA ASN A 97 -10.58 25.08 40.90
C ASN A 97 -11.45 25.80 41.92
N PRO A 98 -12.17 25.10 42.82
CA PRO A 98 -12.77 25.74 43.98
C PRO A 98 -11.84 25.61 45.19
N GLY A 99 -11.59 26.75 45.86
CA GLY A 99 -11.41 26.80 47.30
C GLY A 99 -9.99 26.57 47.83
N VAL A 100 -9.23 27.65 48.00
CA VAL A 100 -8.32 27.76 49.15
C VAL A 100 -9.03 28.66 50.16
N GLN A 101 -9.80 28.05 51.05
CA GLN A 101 -10.21 28.68 52.30
C GLN A 101 -9.15 28.31 53.34
N THR A 102 -8.24 29.23 53.62
CA THR A 102 -7.51 29.23 54.90
C THR A 102 -7.70 30.62 55.51
N ALA A 103 -8.26 30.63 56.71
CA ALA A 103 -8.45 31.79 57.58
C ALA A 103 -8.01 31.34 59.00
N PRO A 104 -7.81 32.26 59.96
CA PRO A 104 -6.48 32.71 60.40
C PRO A 104 -6.18 32.31 61.86
N ASP A 105 -5.01 32.72 62.38
CA ASP A 105 -4.71 32.83 63.83
C ASP A 105 -5.45 34.02 64.46
#